data_AF-A0A2E8SEU5-F1
#
_entry.id   AF-A0A2E8SEU5-F1
#
_cell.length_a   1.000
_cell.length_b   1.000
_cell.length_c   1.000
_cell.angle_alpha   90.00
_cell.angle_beta   90.00
_cell.angle_gamma   90.00
#
_symmetry.space_group_name_H-M   'P 1'
#
loop_
_entity.id
_entity.type
_entity.pdbx_description
1 polymer ?
#
loop_
_entity_poly.entity_id
_entity_poly.type
_entity_poly.pdbx_seq_one_letter_code
_entity_poly.pdbx_strand_id
1 'polypeptide(L)' 'MTIQIVNQSDHPLPAYESAASAGMDLRAQLDSPIVLEPLERGIVKTGLFIELPVGVEAQVRPRSGLAI' A
#
# COMPACT_ATOMS: atom_id res chain seq x y z
N MET A 1 -3.55 18.46 1.73
CA MET A 1 -4.30 17.90 0.58
C MET A 1 -5.21 16.82 1.12
N THR A 2 -6.48 16.80 0.75
CA THR A 2 -7.44 15.78 1.20
C THR A 2 -7.62 14.77 0.07
N ILE A 3 -7.43 13.49 0.36
CA ILE A 3 -7.65 12.37 -0.57
C ILE A 3 -8.89 11.61 -0.06
N GLN A 4 -9.86 11.36 -0.93
CA GLN A 4 -11.00 10.49 -0.58
C GLN A 4 -10.56 9.03 -0.66
N ILE A 5 -10.86 8.27 0.38
CA ILE A 5 -10.44 6.87 0.49
C ILE A 5 -11.63 6.01 0.89
N VAL A 6 -11.84 4.92 0.15
CA VAL A 6 -12.67 3.80 0.57
C VAL A 6 -11.75 2.68 1.02
N ASN A 7 -11.95 2.19 2.24
CA ASN A 7 -11.20 1.07 2.80
C ASN A 7 -12.11 -0.14 2.99
N GLN A 8 -11.82 -1.21 2.27
CA GLN A 8 -12.52 -2.50 2.35
C GLN A 8 -11.69 -3.56 3.07
N SER A 9 -10.58 -3.19 3.70
CA SER A 9 -9.75 -4.07 4.53
C SER A 9 -10.06 -3.88 6.02
N ASP A 10 -9.61 -4.82 6.84
CA ASP A 10 -9.68 -4.75 8.30
C ASP A 10 -8.54 -3.93 8.93
N HIS A 11 -7.68 -3.33 8.10
CA HIS A 11 -6.55 -2.52 8.55
C HIS A 11 -6.93 -1.05 8.70
N PRO A 12 -6.32 -0.30 9.62
CA PRO A 12 -6.47 1.14 9.66
C PRO A 12 -5.88 1.78 8.39
N LEU A 13 -6.34 3.00 8.06
CA LEU A 13 -5.79 3.76 6.94
C LEU A 13 -4.27 3.94 7.09
N PRO A 14 -3.52 3.94 5.97
CA PRO A 14 -2.09 4.24 5.99
C PRO A 14 -1.82 5.61 6.61
N ALA A 15 -0.71 5.71 7.34
CA ALA A 15 -0.25 6.93 7.94
C ALA A 15 1.28 7.02 7.81
N TYR A 16 1.80 8.24 7.87
CA TYR A 16 3.23 8.46 7.96
C TYR A 16 3.72 8.06 9.36
N GLU A 17 4.66 7.13 9.44
CA GLU A 17 5.20 6.68 10.74
C GLU A 17 6.05 7.75 11.44
N SER A 18 6.67 8.65 10.68
CA SER A 18 7.46 9.76 11.20
C SER A 18 7.15 11.05 10.43
N ALA A 19 7.48 12.20 11.02
CA ALA A 19 7.27 13.50 10.39
C ALA A 19 8.00 13.68 9.05
N ALA A 20 9.11 12.97 8.85
CA ALA A 20 9.94 13.05 7.64
C ALA A 20 9.77 11.85 6.70
N SER A 21 8.80 10.97 6.96
CA SER A 21 8.57 9.80 6.12
C SER A 21 8.13 10.21 4.71
N ALA A 22 8.79 9.66 3.68
CA ALA A 22 8.48 9.95 2.28
C ALA A 22 7.22 9.25 1.76
N GLY A 23 6.78 8.18 2.44
CA GLY A 23 5.61 7.39 2.06
C GLY A 23 4.90 6.80 3.27
N MET A 24 3.78 6.15 3.02
CA MET A 24 2.96 5.47 4.02
C MET A 24 3.00 3.97 3.76
N ASP A 25 3.03 3.18 4.83
CA ASP A 25 3.05 1.72 4.70
C ASP A 25 1.67 1.18 4.30
N LEU A 26 1.66 0.33 3.26
CA LEU A 26 0.47 -0.39 2.81
C LEU A 26 0.46 -1.78 3.43
N ARG A 27 -0.72 -2.25 3.83
CA ARG A 27 -0.92 -3.59 4.39
C ARG A 27 -1.62 -4.48 3.38
N ALA A 28 -1.25 -5.76 3.38
CA ALA A 28 -1.90 -6.77 2.55
C ALA A 28 -3.29 -7.09 3.11
N GLN A 29 -4.30 -7.08 2.24
CA GLN A 29 -5.64 -7.60 2.53
C GLN A 29 -5.72 -9.02 1.98
N LEU A 30 -5.66 -10.01 2.87
CA LEU A 30 -5.63 -11.43 2.54
C LEU A 30 -6.53 -12.21 3.48
N ASP A 31 -7.33 -13.13 2.93
CA ASP A 31 -8.11 -14.09 3.74
C ASP A 31 -7.22 -15.21 4.30
N SER A 32 -6.13 -15.52 3.59
CA SER A 32 -5.12 -16.52 3.98
C SER A 32 -3.72 -16.08 3.52
N PRO A 33 -2.65 -16.53 4.19
CA PRO A 33 -1.27 -16.22 3.77
C PRO A 33 -1.00 -16.61 2.31
N ILE A 34 -0.21 -15.80 1.61
CA ILE A 34 0.34 -16.11 0.29
C ILE A 34 1.80 -16.50 0.50
N VAL A 35 2.20 -17.61 -0.13
CA VAL A 35 3.60 -18.01 -0.26
C VAL A 35 4.01 -17.73 -1.70
N LEU A 36 5.15 -17.04 -1.88
CA LEU A 36 5.75 -16.83 -3.19
C LEU A 36 7.01 -17.69 -3.29
N GLU A 37 7.02 -18.59 -4.25
CA GLU A 37 8.18 -19.42 -4.57
C GLU A 37 9.26 -18.60 -5.29
N PRO A 38 10.52 -19.10 -5.39
CA PRO A 38 11.57 -18.41 -6.12
C PRO A 38 11.13 -18.02 -7.54
N LEU A 39 11.33 -16.74 -7.89
CA LEU A 39 10.95 -16.11 -9.17
C LEU A 39 9.44 -15.94 -9.41
N GLU A 40 8.60 -16.35 -8.46
CA GLU A 40 7.15 -16.14 -8.55
C GLU A 40 6.79 -14.65 -8.38
N ARG A 41 5.69 -14.25 -9.02
CA ARG A 41 5.12 -12.89 -8.93
C ARG A 41 3.65 -12.98 -8.60
N GLY A 42 3.24 -12.28 -7.55
CA GLY A 42 1.84 -12.17 -7.15
C GLY A 42 1.37 -10.72 -7.11
N ILE A 43 0.06 -10.52 -7.33
CA ILE A 43 -0.61 -9.25 -7.03
C ILE A 43 -1.19 -9.37 -5.62
N VAL A 44 -0.74 -8.50 -4.71
CA VAL A 44 -1.26 -8.43 -3.34
C VAL A 44 -2.20 -7.23 -3.24
N LYS A 45 -3.47 -7.49 -2.94
CA LYS A 45 -4.48 -6.45 -2.76
C LYS A 45 -4.26 -5.72 -1.43
N THR A 46 -4.60 -4.44 -1.40
CA THR A 46 -4.55 -3.60 -0.18
C THR A 46 -5.93 -3.33 0.42
N GLY A 47 -6.99 -3.45 -0.38
CA GLY A 47 -8.35 -3.04 0.01
C GLY A 47 -8.60 -1.54 -0.01
N LEU A 48 -7.63 -0.75 -0.48
CA LEU A 48 -7.72 0.70 -0.54
C LEU A 48 -8.08 1.15 -1.95
N PHE A 49 -9.08 2.02 -2.04
CA PHE A 49 -9.47 2.71 -3.25
C PHE A 49 -9.36 4.21 -3.00
N ILE A 50 -8.60 4.90 -3.83
CA ILE A 50 -8.26 6.31 -3.61
C ILE A 50 -8.70 7.17 -4.79
N GLU A 51 -9.21 8.36 -4.49
CA GLU A 51 -9.49 9.40 -5.46
C GLU A 51 -8.32 10.40 -5.49
N LEU A 52 -7.51 10.33 -6.53
CA LEU A 52 -6.39 11.26 -6.72
C LEU A 52 -6.86 12.55 -7.40
N PRO A 53 -6.51 13.72 -6.86
CA PRO A 53 -6.72 14.99 -7.55
C PRO A 53 -6.04 15.02 -8.92
N VAL A 54 -6.52 15.89 -9.80
CA VAL A 54 -5.87 16.14 -11.10
C VAL A 54 -4.46 16.69 -10.88
N GLY A 55 -3.49 16.14 -11.60
CA GLY A 55 -2.09 16.58 -11.57
C GLY A 55 -1.22 15.92 -10.51
N VAL A 56 -1.73 14.89 -9.81
CA VAL A 56 -0.94 14.05 -8.90
C VAL A 56 -1.04 12.57 -9.26
N GLU A 57 -0.06 11.80 -8.81
CA GLU A 57 -0.06 10.34 -8.92
C GLU A 57 0.26 9.70 -7.56
N ALA A 58 -0.19 8.47 -7.37
CA ALA A 58 0.26 7.62 -6.27
C ALA A 58 1.30 6.63 -6.81
N GLN A 59 2.50 6.65 -6.24
CA GLN A 59 3.54 5.67 -6.54
C GLN A 59 3.62 4.62 -5.44
N VAL A 60 3.57 3.35 -5.84
CA VAL A 60 3.92 2.23 -4.96
C VAL A 60 5.41 1.93 -5.16
N ARG A 61 6.20 2.02 -4.09
CA ARG A 61 7.65 1.77 -4.11
C ARG A 61 8.02 0.64 -3.15
N PRO A 62 9.08 -0.13 -3.43
CA PRO A 62 9.57 -1.13 -2.48
C PRO A 62 9.96 -0.49 -1.14
N ARG A 63 9.65 -1.16 -0.03
CA ARG A 63 10.22 -0.81 1.28
C ARG A 63 11.70 -1.17 1.25
N SER A 64 12.56 -0.30 1.78
CA SER A 64 14.02 -0.45 1.69
C SER A 64 14.55 -1.81 2.15
N GLY A 65 13.95 -2.38 3.20
CA GLY A 65 14.33 -3.71 3.71
C GLY A 65 13.90 -4.89 2.84
N LEU A 66 13.11 -4.67 1.79
CA LEU A 66 12.54 -5.69 0.90
C LEU A 66 12.87 -5.44 -0.58
N ALA A 67 13.67 -4.40 -0.87
CA ALA A 67 14.09 -4.11 -2.23
C ALA A 67 15.13 -5.15 -2.69
N ILE A 68 14.90 -5.75 -3.86
CA ILE A 68 15.77 -6.70 -4.56
C ILE A 68 16.17 -6.12 -5.91
#